data_AF-A0A938TL25-F1
#
_entry.id   AF-A0A938TL25-F1
#
_cell.length_a   1.000
_cell.length_b   1.000
_cell.length_c   1.000
_cell.angle_alpha   90.00
_cell.angle_beta   90.00
_cell.angle_gamma   90.00
#
_symmetry.space_group_name_H-M   'P 1'
#
loop_
_entity.id
_entity.type
_entity.pdbx_description
1 polymer ?
#
loop_
_entity_poly.entity_id
_entity_poly.type
_entity_poly.pdbx_seq_one_letter_code
_entity_poly.pdbx_strand_id
1 'polypeptide(L)'
;MLIEALQFLIHTLFGLVATAFWLRFYLQWARVPFHHPFAQFVIRVTDFAVRPLRRVIPGLFGLDWSSLLPFLFIEILAVALIELLSGFPFSIAGASVLSSLLLLGIAAALRLVLQTFVILVIGQAVLSWVSPVSPASALFHALTAPILNPLRRIIPPLAGGVDLSPIAAFILIQLVLMLPVTLLEQSARAML
;
A
#
# COMPACT_ATOMS: atom_id res chain seq x y z
N MET A 1 24.58 8.66 10.28
CA MET A 1 23.71 9.26 11.31
C MET A 1 22.72 10.30 10.76
N LEU A 2 23.14 11.50 10.30
CA LEU A 2 22.16 12.51 9.81
C LEU A 2 21.40 12.08 8.55
N ILE A 3 22.10 11.53 7.55
CA ILE A 3 21.49 11.07 6.29
C ILE A 3 20.48 9.94 6.56
N GLU A 4 20.84 8.97 7.40
CA GLU A 4 19.96 7.87 7.80
C GLU A 4 18.69 8.38 8.51
N ALA A 5 18.82 9.39 9.38
CA ALA A 5 17.67 10.01 10.04
C ALA A 5 16.74 10.72 9.03
N LEU A 6 17.30 11.41 8.04
CA LEU A 6 16.52 12.04 6.97
C LEU A 6 15.83 11.00 6.08
N GLN A 7 16.52 9.92 5.72
CA GLN A 7 15.95 8.82 4.97
C GLN A 7 14.80 8.16 5.73
N PHE A 8 14.96 7.91 7.03
CA PHE A 8 13.89 7.41 7.89
C PHE A 8 12.68 8.34 7.91
N LEU A 9 12.91 9.65 8.04
CA LEU A 9 11.86 10.65 8.04
C LEU A 9 11.09 10.66 6.72
N ILE A 10 11.79 10.60 5.58
CA ILE A 10 11.16 10.53 4.26
C ILE A 10 10.33 9.26 4.14
N HIS A 11 10.90 8.08 4.41
CA HIS A 11 10.16 6.81 4.35
C HIS A 11 8.90 6.83 5.21
N THR A 12 9.00 7.36 6.43
CA THR A 12 7.88 7.39 7.37
C THR A 12 6.82 8.38 6.94
N LEU A 13 7.18 9.64 6.68
CA LEU A 13 6.21 10.68 6.35
C LEU A 13 5.55 10.42 4.99
N PHE A 14 6.35 10.14 3.96
CA PHE A 14 5.80 9.86 2.63
C PHE A 14 5.01 8.56 2.63
N GLY A 15 5.52 7.50 3.29
CA GLY A 15 4.80 6.23 3.41
C GLY A 15 3.45 6.38 4.10
N LEU A 16 3.35 7.17 5.18
CA LEU A 16 2.07 7.44 5.85
C LEU A 16 1.07 8.15 4.92
N VAL A 17 1.53 9.17 4.19
CA VAL A 17 0.68 9.93 3.27
C VAL A 17 0.26 9.06 2.08
N ALA A 18 1.19 8.33 1.47
CA ALA A 18 0.94 7.40 0.38
C ALA A 18 -0.05 6.30 0.80
N THR A 19 0.13 5.74 2.01
CA THR A 19 -0.81 4.75 2.58
C THR A 19 -2.21 5.33 2.73
N ALA A 20 -2.37 6.60 3.09
CA ALA A 20 -3.69 7.22 3.16
C ALA A 20 -4.37 7.29 1.78
N PHE A 21 -3.64 7.68 0.73
CA PHE A 21 -4.19 7.71 -0.64
C PHE A 21 -4.52 6.30 -1.16
N TRP A 22 -3.62 5.34 -0.95
CA TRP A 22 -3.87 3.95 -1.28
C TRP A 22 -5.11 3.42 -0.55
N LEU A 23 -5.20 3.62 0.77
CA LEU A 23 -6.34 3.15 1.57
C LEU A 23 -7.64 3.79 1.12
N ARG A 24 -7.65 5.05 0.68
CA ARG A 24 -8.86 5.68 0.13
C ARG A 24 -9.39 4.91 -1.07
N PHE A 25 -8.51 4.58 -2.01
CA PHE A 25 -8.87 3.75 -3.16
C PHE A 25 -9.32 2.36 -2.69
N TYR A 26 -8.55 1.74 -1.81
CA TYR A 26 -8.80 0.38 -1.34
C TYR A 26 -10.13 0.25 -0.58
N LEU A 27 -10.49 1.22 0.25
CA LEU A 27 -11.77 1.25 0.98
C LEU A 27 -12.96 1.22 0.03
N GLN A 28 -12.89 1.93 -1.09
CA GLN A 28 -13.93 1.91 -2.12
C GLN A 28 -13.99 0.55 -2.79
N TRP A 29 -12.84 -0.01 -3.15
CA TRP A 29 -12.75 -1.32 -3.79
C TRP A 29 -13.24 -2.46 -2.88
N ALA A 30 -12.87 -2.44 -1.61
CA ALA A 30 -13.33 -3.35 -0.57
C ALA A 30 -14.79 -3.08 -0.12
N ARG A 31 -15.44 -2.06 -0.70
CA ARG A 31 -16.83 -1.67 -0.44
C ARG A 31 -17.11 -1.37 1.04
N VAL A 32 -16.14 -0.81 1.74
CA VAL A 32 -16.32 -0.38 3.13
C VAL A 32 -17.24 0.85 3.15
N PRO A 33 -18.32 0.85 3.97
CA PRO A 33 -19.24 1.97 4.00
C PRO A 33 -18.55 3.29 4.39
N PHE A 34 -18.79 4.36 3.63
CA PHE A 34 -18.13 5.64 3.85
C PHE A 34 -18.47 6.30 5.20
N HIS A 35 -19.55 5.91 5.86
CA HIS A 35 -19.89 6.42 7.19
C HIS A 35 -19.06 5.79 8.32
N HIS A 36 -18.26 4.75 8.02
CA HIS A 36 -17.39 4.15 9.02
C HIS A 36 -16.32 5.17 9.48
N PRO A 37 -16.03 5.31 10.80
CA PRO A 37 -15.10 6.32 11.32
C PRO A 37 -13.71 6.28 10.67
N PHE A 38 -13.18 5.08 10.43
CA PHE A 38 -11.91 4.89 9.74
C PHE A 38 -11.93 5.38 8.28
N ALA A 39 -13.03 5.12 7.56
CA ALA A 39 -13.16 5.59 6.18
C ALA A 39 -13.25 7.12 6.13
N GLN A 40 -13.98 7.74 7.06
CA GLN A 40 -14.05 9.20 7.20
C GLN A 40 -12.69 9.82 7.51
N PHE A 41 -11.90 9.20 8.39
CA PHE A 41 -10.53 9.64 8.68
C PHE A 41 -9.67 9.66 7.41
N VAL A 42 -9.62 8.54 6.68
CA VAL A 42 -8.83 8.42 5.44
C VAL A 42 -9.29 9.44 4.40
N ILE A 43 -10.59 9.62 4.22
CA ILE A 43 -11.15 10.62 3.28
C ILE A 43 -10.74 12.04 3.68
N ARG A 44 -10.84 12.41 4.96
CA ARG A 44 -10.48 13.76 5.43
C ARG A 44 -9.01 14.08 5.22
N VAL A 45 -8.12 13.12 5.50
CA VAL A 45 -6.68 13.29 5.33
C VAL A 45 -6.28 13.42 3.86
N THR A 46 -7.04 12.85 2.93
CA THR A 46 -6.70 12.81 1.50
C THR A 46 -7.50 13.78 0.63
N ASP A 47 -8.63 14.28 1.12
CA ASP A 47 -9.59 15.09 0.35
C ASP A 47 -8.97 16.36 -0.23
N PHE A 48 -7.98 16.95 0.45
CA PHE A 48 -7.30 18.17 0.02
C PHE A 48 -6.65 18.00 -1.37
N ALA A 49 -6.11 16.83 -1.68
CA ALA A 49 -5.51 16.53 -2.98
C ALA A 49 -6.51 15.87 -3.92
N VAL A 50 -7.30 14.90 -3.44
CA VAL A 50 -8.20 14.14 -4.31
C VAL A 50 -9.32 15.02 -4.89
N ARG A 51 -9.89 15.97 -4.13
CA ARG A 51 -11.00 16.81 -4.64
C ARG A 51 -10.60 17.69 -5.83
N PRO A 52 -9.46 18.40 -5.82
CA PRO A 52 -8.96 19.09 -7.01
C PRO A 52 -8.74 18.16 -8.20
N LEU A 53 -8.08 17.01 -7.98
CA LEU A 53 -7.76 16.04 -9.03
C LEU A 53 -9.02 15.45 -9.69
N ARG A 54 -10.08 15.21 -8.91
CA ARG A 54 -11.38 14.72 -9.40
C ARG A 54 -12.08 15.66 -10.38
N ARG A 55 -11.67 16.94 -10.46
CA ARG A 55 -12.21 17.87 -11.46
C ARG A 55 -11.70 17.55 -12.87
N VAL A 56 -10.53 16.92 -12.96
CA VAL A 56 -9.86 16.60 -14.23
C VAL A 56 -9.99 15.12 -14.55
N ILE A 57 -9.87 14.26 -13.53
CA ILE A 57 -9.86 12.81 -13.69
C ILE A 57 -11.20 12.25 -13.19
N PRO A 58 -12.07 11.75 -14.09
CA PRO A 58 -13.31 11.13 -13.68
C PRO A 58 -13.04 9.81 -12.93
N GLY A 59 -13.95 9.42 -12.05
CA GLY A 59 -13.99 8.05 -11.56
C GLY A 59 -14.40 7.10 -12.70
N LEU A 60 -13.71 5.98 -12.87
CA LEU A 60 -14.03 4.95 -13.88
C LEU A 60 -14.39 3.65 -13.15
N PHE A 61 -15.43 2.97 -13.63
CA PHE A 61 -15.94 1.72 -13.06
C PHE A 61 -16.32 1.79 -11.57
N GLY A 62 -16.73 2.97 -11.09
CA GLY A 62 -17.03 3.20 -9.68
C GLY A 62 -15.79 3.25 -8.76
N LEU A 63 -14.57 3.29 -9.34
CA LEU A 63 -13.31 3.43 -8.62
C LEU A 63 -12.74 4.85 -8.76
N ASP A 64 -12.16 5.36 -7.69
CA ASP A 64 -11.56 6.69 -7.61
C ASP A 64 -10.09 6.69 -8.03
N TRP A 65 -9.86 6.73 -9.35
CA TRP A 65 -8.52 6.88 -9.95
C TRP A 65 -7.79 8.16 -9.49
N SER A 66 -8.54 9.16 -9.05
CA SER A 66 -7.97 10.40 -8.48
C SER A 66 -7.22 10.17 -7.17
N SER A 67 -7.37 9.00 -6.53
CA SER A 67 -6.59 8.60 -5.35
C SER A 67 -5.29 7.87 -5.72
N LEU A 68 -5.22 7.19 -6.87
CA LEU A 68 -4.03 6.43 -7.27
C LEU A 68 -2.91 7.32 -7.83
N LEU A 69 -3.25 8.43 -8.49
CA LEU A 69 -2.24 9.38 -8.98
C LEU A 69 -1.43 10.03 -7.86
N PRO A 70 -2.04 10.67 -6.84
CA PRO A 70 -1.26 11.24 -5.74
C PRO A 70 -0.50 10.14 -4.97
N PHE A 71 -1.05 8.94 -4.86
CA PHE A 71 -0.33 7.79 -4.30
C PHE A 71 0.97 7.50 -5.05
N LEU A 72 0.91 7.28 -6.37
CA LEU A 72 2.10 7.01 -7.18
C LEU A 72 3.07 8.20 -7.21
N PHE A 73 2.56 9.42 -7.30
CA PHE A 73 3.39 10.62 -7.29
C PHE A 73 4.21 10.75 -6.00
N ILE A 74 3.61 10.46 -4.84
CA ILE A 74 4.28 10.53 -3.55
C ILE A 74 5.38 9.47 -3.43
N GLU A 75 5.13 8.25 -3.92
CA GLU A 75 6.13 7.18 -3.95
C GLU A 75 7.32 7.53 -4.86
N ILE A 76 7.06 8.04 -6.07
CA ILE A 76 8.12 8.49 -7.00
C ILE A 76 8.92 9.64 -6.37
N LEU A 77 8.23 10.60 -5.75
CA LEU A 77 8.88 11.73 -5.09
C LEU A 77 9.74 11.28 -3.89
N ALA A 78 9.25 10.35 -3.07
CA ALA A 78 9.99 9.80 -1.94
C ALA A 78 11.28 9.13 -2.41
N VAL A 79 11.19 8.27 -3.43
CA VAL A 79 12.35 7.60 -4.04
C VAL A 79 13.34 8.62 -4.58
N ALA A 80 12.88 9.61 -5.35
CA ALA A 80 13.76 10.63 -5.92
C ALA A 80 14.52 11.41 -4.83
N LEU A 81 13.85 11.75 -3.73
CA LEU A 81 14.49 12.40 -2.58
C LEU A 81 15.49 11.48 -1.87
N ILE A 82 15.20 10.19 -1.74
CA ILE A 82 16.12 9.21 -1.15
C ILE A 82 17.37 9.05 -2.01
N GLU A 83 17.23 8.95 -3.34
CA GLU A 83 18.37 8.88 -4.27
C GLU A 83 19.20 10.18 -4.20
N LEU A 84 18.54 11.33 -4.11
CA LEU A 84 19.22 12.63 -3.94
C LEU A 84 20.04 12.68 -2.65
N LEU A 85 19.48 12.24 -1.53
CA LEU A 85 20.19 12.17 -0.25
C LEU A 85 21.30 11.11 -0.25
N SER A 86 21.18 10.09 -1.09
CA SER A 86 22.20 9.04 -1.25
C SER A 86 23.36 9.49 -2.15
N GLY A 87 23.33 10.73 -2.67
CA GLY A 87 24.38 11.30 -3.49
C GLY A 87 24.29 10.95 -4.97
N PHE A 88 23.12 10.51 -5.45
CA PHE A 88 22.93 10.18 -6.86
C PHE A 88 23.11 11.44 -7.75
N PRO A 89 23.98 11.39 -8.77
CA PRO A 89 24.38 12.58 -9.54
C PRO A 89 23.36 12.94 -10.64
N PHE A 90 22.16 13.38 -10.26
CA PHE A 90 21.08 13.74 -11.19
C PHE A 90 21.47 14.72 -12.31
N SER A 91 22.47 15.57 -12.10
CA SER A 91 22.94 16.56 -13.07
C SER A 91 23.68 15.97 -14.28
N ILE A 92 24.28 14.79 -14.11
CA ILE A 92 25.07 14.10 -15.14
C ILE A 92 24.36 12.82 -15.60
N ALA A 93 23.29 12.45 -14.90
CA ALA A 93 22.57 11.23 -15.15
C ALA A 93 21.82 11.30 -16.49
N GLY A 94 21.87 10.20 -17.26
CA GLY A 94 21.31 10.14 -18.61
C GLY A 94 19.78 10.05 -18.63
N ALA A 95 19.20 9.93 -19.84
CA ALA A 95 17.75 9.81 -20.03
C ALA A 95 17.13 8.57 -19.36
N SER A 96 17.92 7.54 -19.03
CA SER A 96 17.46 6.33 -18.33
C SER A 96 16.96 6.62 -16.92
N VAL A 97 17.37 7.72 -16.30
CA VAL A 97 17.03 8.07 -14.91
C VAL A 97 15.55 8.30 -14.70
N LEU A 98 14.87 8.91 -15.66
CA LEU A 98 13.42 9.07 -15.54
C LEU A 98 12.73 7.70 -15.51
N SER A 99 13.19 6.78 -16.36
CA SER A 99 12.63 5.42 -16.43
C SER A 99 12.90 4.63 -15.16
N SER A 100 14.11 4.74 -14.60
CA SER A 100 14.47 4.07 -13.36
C SER A 100 13.70 4.63 -12.16
N LEU A 101 13.55 5.95 -12.04
CA LEU A 101 12.75 6.57 -10.98
C LEU A 101 11.27 6.15 -11.04
N LEU A 102 10.69 6.08 -12.25
CA LEU A 102 9.33 5.60 -12.44
C LEU A 102 9.18 4.13 -12.01
N LEU A 103 10.12 3.27 -12.44
CA LEU A 103 10.10 1.86 -12.06
C LEU A 103 10.31 1.68 -10.54
N LEU A 104 11.24 2.41 -9.93
CA LEU A 104 11.44 2.40 -8.48
C LEU A 104 10.21 2.89 -7.72
N GLY A 105 9.56 3.95 -8.18
CA GLY A 105 8.31 4.44 -7.60
C GLY A 105 7.17 3.42 -7.70
N ILE A 106 7.08 2.68 -8.81
CA ILE A 106 6.13 1.57 -8.96
C ILE A 106 6.48 0.43 -8.00
N ALA A 107 7.77 0.10 -7.84
CA ALA A 107 8.23 -0.91 -6.90
C ALA A 107 7.87 -0.56 -5.46
N ALA A 108 8.15 0.69 -5.06
CA ALA A 108 7.87 1.22 -3.74
C ALA A 108 6.36 1.25 -3.46
N ALA A 109 5.55 1.70 -4.43
CA ALA A 109 4.10 1.63 -4.37
C ALA A 109 3.59 0.19 -4.16
N LEU A 110 4.08 -0.76 -4.95
CA LEU A 110 3.69 -2.17 -4.82
C LEU A 110 4.09 -2.75 -3.46
N ARG A 111 5.31 -2.43 -2.99
CA ARG A 111 5.80 -2.81 -1.67
C ARG A 111 4.89 -2.26 -0.57
N LEU A 112 4.51 -0.98 -0.63
CA LEU A 112 3.62 -0.35 0.35
C LEU A 112 2.25 -1.02 0.39
N VAL A 113 1.66 -1.30 -0.79
CA VAL A 113 0.38 -2.02 -0.90
C VAL A 113 0.46 -3.39 -0.22
N LEU A 114 1.49 -4.17 -0.54
CA LEU A 114 1.69 -5.50 0.03
C LEU A 114 1.96 -5.45 1.54
N GLN A 115 2.76 -4.50 2.02
CA GLN A 115 3.00 -4.30 3.45
C GLN A 115 1.73 -3.87 4.19
N THR A 116 0.89 -3.04 3.57
CA THR A 116 -0.43 -2.70 4.11
C THR A 116 -1.27 -3.96 4.29
N PHE A 117 -1.25 -4.88 3.32
CA PHE A 117 -1.95 -6.16 3.44
C PHE A 117 -1.37 -7.08 4.50
N VAL A 118 -0.05 -7.13 4.67
CA VAL A 118 0.57 -7.86 5.79
C VAL A 118 0.00 -7.38 7.13
N ILE A 119 -0.04 -6.06 7.34
CA ILE A 119 -0.58 -5.47 8.58
C ILE A 119 -2.07 -5.82 8.75
N LEU A 120 -2.87 -5.72 7.67
CA LEU A 120 -4.30 -6.07 7.72
C LEU A 120 -4.52 -7.55 8.05
N VAL A 121 -3.75 -8.44 7.43
CA VAL A 121 -3.84 -9.90 7.63
C VAL A 121 -3.42 -10.28 9.05
N ILE A 122 -2.32 -9.72 9.56
CA ILE A 122 -1.88 -9.93 10.95
C ILE A 122 -2.93 -9.39 11.92
N GLY A 123 -3.45 -8.17 11.68
CA GLY A 123 -4.49 -7.59 12.51
C GLY A 123 -5.76 -8.43 12.55
N GLN A 124 -6.19 -8.98 11.41
CA GLN A 124 -7.32 -9.91 11.33
C GLN A 124 -7.07 -11.20 12.13
N ALA A 125 -5.87 -11.78 12.01
CA ALA A 125 -5.50 -12.98 12.76
C ALA A 125 -5.55 -12.74 14.27
N VAL A 126 -4.94 -11.63 14.73
CA VAL A 126 -4.97 -11.22 16.15
C VAL A 126 -6.41 -11.00 16.64
N LEU A 127 -7.21 -10.25 15.89
CA LEU A 127 -8.61 -9.97 16.26
C LEU A 127 -9.47 -11.24 16.29
N SER A 128 -9.18 -12.22 15.43
CA SER A 128 -9.93 -13.50 15.41
C SER A 128 -9.76 -14.30 16.71
N TRP A 129 -8.61 -14.19 17.38
CA TRP A 129 -8.33 -14.86 18.65
C TRP A 129 -8.75 -14.03 19.86
N VAL A 130 -8.52 -12.72 19.80
CA VAL A 130 -8.71 -11.84 20.96
C VAL A 130 -10.15 -11.32 21.07
N SER A 131 -10.76 -10.92 19.96
CA SER A 131 -12.09 -10.29 19.98
C SER A 131 -12.83 -10.43 18.64
N PRO A 132 -13.34 -11.63 18.31
CA PRO A 132 -13.90 -11.94 16.99
C PRO A 132 -15.18 -11.16 16.67
N VAL A 133 -15.93 -10.70 17.67
CA VAL A 133 -17.26 -10.05 17.50
C VAL A 133 -17.22 -8.51 17.71
N SER A 134 -16.07 -7.88 17.49
CA SER A 134 -15.89 -6.43 17.67
C SER A 134 -16.12 -5.61 16.38
N PRO A 135 -16.45 -4.30 16.47
CA PRO A 135 -16.52 -3.42 15.30
C PRO A 135 -15.21 -3.36 14.50
N ALA A 136 -14.07 -3.45 15.19
CA ALA A 136 -12.76 -3.53 14.56
C ALA A 136 -12.61 -4.83 13.76
N SER A 137 -13.00 -5.97 14.32
CA SER A 137 -13.01 -7.26 13.63
C SER A 137 -13.85 -7.20 12.34
N ALA A 138 -15.02 -6.55 12.36
CA ALA A 138 -15.85 -6.39 11.17
C ALA A 138 -15.16 -5.56 10.07
N LEU A 139 -14.47 -4.46 10.44
CA LEU A 139 -13.70 -3.66 9.49
C LEU A 139 -12.54 -4.47 8.88
N PHE A 140 -11.73 -5.12 9.72
CA PHE A 140 -10.60 -5.91 9.24
C PHE A 140 -11.07 -7.09 8.38
N HIS A 141 -12.20 -7.71 8.72
CA HIS A 141 -12.79 -8.75 7.90
C HIS A 141 -13.20 -8.21 6.52
N ALA A 142 -13.84 -7.04 6.46
CA ALA A 142 -14.19 -6.40 5.18
C ALA A 142 -12.93 -6.04 4.35
N LEU A 143 -11.90 -5.49 5.00
CA LEU A 143 -10.65 -5.11 4.36
C LEU A 143 -9.81 -6.31 3.90
N THR A 144 -9.88 -7.45 4.59
CA THR A 144 -9.07 -8.64 4.24
C THR A 144 -9.84 -9.65 3.39
N ALA A 145 -11.17 -9.59 3.37
CA ALA A 145 -12.03 -10.50 2.62
C ALA A 145 -11.64 -10.69 1.15
N PRO A 146 -11.26 -9.66 0.37
CA PRO A 146 -10.90 -9.86 -1.03
C PRO A 146 -9.65 -10.72 -1.23
N ILE A 147 -8.73 -10.76 -0.25
CA ILE A 147 -7.50 -11.56 -0.27
C ILE A 147 -7.74 -12.91 0.40
N LEU A 148 -8.42 -12.92 1.56
CA LEU A 148 -8.61 -14.12 2.36
C LEU A 148 -9.71 -15.04 1.81
N ASN A 149 -10.80 -14.51 1.22
CA ASN A 149 -11.89 -15.36 0.73
C ASN A 149 -11.47 -16.33 -0.38
N PRO A 150 -10.66 -15.93 -1.38
CA PRO A 150 -10.09 -16.89 -2.34
C PRO A 150 -9.28 -17.99 -1.65
N LEU A 151 -8.49 -17.65 -0.62
CA LEU A 151 -7.68 -18.61 0.12
C LEU A 151 -8.52 -19.53 1.00
N ARG A 152 -9.58 -19.02 1.64
CA ARG A 152 -10.54 -19.80 2.44
C ARG A 152 -11.28 -20.84 1.62
N ARG A 153 -11.40 -20.65 0.30
CA ARG A 153 -11.97 -21.67 -0.61
C ARG A 153 -11.02 -22.85 -0.82
N ILE A 154 -9.70 -22.64 -0.69
CA ILE A 154 -8.67 -23.66 -0.86
C ILE A 154 -8.31 -24.31 0.49
N ILE A 155 -8.23 -23.50 1.54
CA ILE A 155 -7.90 -23.89 2.91
C ILE A 155 -9.06 -23.48 3.81
N PRO A 156 -10.10 -24.32 3.94
CA PRO A 156 -11.24 -24.03 4.79
C PRO A 156 -10.82 -23.83 6.27
N PRO A 157 -11.56 -23.02 7.04
CA PRO A 157 -11.31 -22.88 8.47
C PRO A 157 -11.34 -24.24 9.19
N LEU A 158 -10.46 -24.43 10.17
CA LEU A 158 -10.42 -25.66 10.94
C LEU A 158 -11.67 -25.80 11.84
N ALA A 159 -12.00 -27.04 12.21
CA ALA A 159 -13.04 -27.32 13.21
C ALA A 159 -12.70 -26.55 14.51
N GLY A 160 -13.58 -25.64 14.91
CA GLY A 160 -13.34 -24.70 16.02
C GLY A 160 -13.23 -23.22 15.61
N GLY A 161 -13.34 -22.90 14.32
CA GLY A 161 -13.43 -21.51 13.84
C GLY A 161 -12.09 -20.79 13.68
N VAL A 162 -10.98 -21.51 13.82
CA VAL A 162 -9.63 -20.97 13.59
C VAL A 162 -9.36 -20.87 12.09
N ASP A 163 -9.20 -19.65 11.60
CA ASP A 163 -8.91 -19.35 10.21
C ASP A 163 -7.39 -19.36 9.96
N LEU A 164 -6.91 -20.32 9.16
CA LEU A 164 -5.50 -20.43 8.76
C LEU A 164 -5.18 -19.65 7.47
N SER A 165 -6.19 -19.12 6.77
CA SER A 165 -5.96 -18.34 5.55
C SER A 165 -5.07 -17.10 5.75
N PRO A 166 -5.02 -16.42 6.92
CA PRO A 166 -4.06 -15.35 7.17
C PRO A 166 -2.61 -15.79 7.05
N ILE A 167 -2.26 -16.99 7.50
CA ILE A 167 -0.89 -17.51 7.43
C ILE A 167 -0.51 -17.77 5.97
N ALA A 168 -1.41 -18.40 5.20
CA ALA A 168 -1.20 -18.62 3.78
C ALA A 168 -1.06 -17.29 3.01
N ALA A 169 -1.91 -16.30 3.31
CA ALA A 169 -1.83 -14.96 2.72
C ALA A 169 -0.50 -14.28 3.04
N PHE A 170 -0.08 -14.33 4.30
CA PHE A 170 1.20 -13.77 4.74
C PHE A 170 2.37 -14.38 3.97
N ILE A 171 2.42 -15.72 3.86
CA ILE A 171 3.48 -16.42 3.11
C ILE A 171 3.49 -16.01 1.65
N LEU A 172 2.33 -15.97 0.99
CA LEU A 172 2.22 -15.58 -0.42
C LEU A 172 2.65 -14.14 -0.65
N ILE A 173 2.19 -13.22 0.21
CA ILE A 173 2.57 -11.80 0.13
C ILE A 173 4.08 -11.65 0.35
N GLN A 174 4.66 -12.37 1.32
CA GLN A 174 6.10 -12.32 1.57
C GLN A 174 6.90 -12.87 0.39
N LEU A 175 6.42 -13.92 -0.27
CA LEU A 175 7.04 -14.46 -1.48
C LEU A 175 7.01 -13.44 -2.63
N VAL A 176 5.90 -12.72 -2.80
CA VAL A 176 5.79 -11.61 -3.78
C VAL A 176 6.73 -10.45 -3.41
N LEU A 177 6.83 -10.09 -2.13
CA LEU A 177 7.77 -9.06 -1.69
C LEU A 177 9.23 -9.49 -1.93
N MET A 178 9.57 -10.75 -1.70
CA MET A 178 10.94 -11.25 -1.80
C MET A 178 11.39 -11.42 -3.25
N LEU A 179 10.54 -11.94 -4.13
CA LEU A 179 10.91 -12.26 -5.51
C LEU A 179 10.57 -11.11 -6.48
N PRO A 180 9.31 -10.92 -6.95
CA PRO A 180 9.04 -9.98 -8.02
C PRO A 180 9.29 -8.51 -7.64
N VAL A 181 8.98 -8.09 -6.40
CA VAL A 181 9.22 -6.70 -5.99
C VAL A 181 10.72 -6.40 -5.95
N THR A 182 11.50 -7.25 -5.30
CA THR A 182 12.96 -7.09 -5.26
C THR A 182 13.58 -7.14 -6.65
N LEU A 183 13.12 -8.02 -7.54
CA LEU A 183 13.59 -8.08 -8.92
C LEU A 183 13.30 -6.79 -9.68
N LEU A 184 12.11 -6.21 -9.48
CA LEU A 184 11.73 -4.93 -10.09
C LEU A 184 12.64 -3.80 -9.57
N GLU A 185 12.89 -3.73 -8.26
CA GLU A 185 13.82 -2.77 -7.67
C GLU A 185 15.25 -2.92 -8.21
N GLN A 186 15.74 -4.16 -8.31
CA GLN A 186 17.08 -4.45 -8.85
C GLN A 186 17.18 -4.03 -10.32
N SER A 187 16.17 -4.35 -11.13
CA SER A 187 16.14 -3.96 -12.54
C SER A 187 16.14 -2.44 -12.71
N ALA A 188 15.40 -1.72 -11.87
CA ALA A 188 15.33 -0.27 -11.92
C ALA A 188 16.65 0.37 -11.44
N ARG A 189 17.27 -0.17 -10.38
CA ARG A 189 18.59 0.28 -9.90
C ARG A 189 19.71 0.01 -10.92
N ALA A 190 19.61 -1.05 -11.71
CA ALA A 190 20.58 -1.33 -12.78
C ALA A 190 20.53 -0.31 -13.94
N MET A 191 19.49 0.54 -14.00
CA MET A 191 19.32 1.58 -15.01
C MET A 191 19.78 2.97 -14.54
N LEU A 192 20.10 3.12 -13.25
CA LEU A 192 20.68 4.32 -12.61
C LEU A 192 22.19 4.36 -12.85
#